data_AF-A0A1Q6NEU2-F1
#
_entry.id   AF-A0A1Q6NEU2-F1
#
_cell.length_a   1.000
_cell.length_b   1.000
_cell.length_c   1.000
_cell.angle_alpha   90.00
_cell.angle_beta   90.00
_cell.angle_gamma   90.00
#
_symmetry.space_group_name_H-M   'P 1'
#
loop_
_entity.id
_entity.type
_entity.pdbx_description
1 polymer ?
#
loop_
_entity_poly.entity_id
_entity_poly.type
_entity_poly.pdbx_seq_one_letter_code
_entity_poly.pdbx_strand_id
1 'polypeptide(L)'
;MTQGFSNNSFDNTGHTTSHASKVNEGAMTQYPYYISSSISTATTHSQYYQLAMEEDSNHDGTNDIVVWFCLKNGKENAYTYSPNDVRNNYYFYSKGNVIYTGVGHKTGITQQEQQLFANAVIAAANVTAVDPEATFLDDFDPVASQEEYRYYMPDRLKASEAGDTSNILDGDNTFCIRIRDYNMVASNLSNTDSNANSLTMELYIEDDKNGKEMNINGESVKVSKISVSGKADILKKYSDGQTITVNQEGKFQLTTGE
;
A
#
# COMPACT_ATOMS: atom_id res chain seq x y z
N MET A 1 -8.31 -11.29 -31.93
CA MET A 1 -8.96 -10.21 -32.70
C MET A 1 -9.75 -9.37 -31.71
N THR A 2 -9.19 -8.27 -31.22
CA THR A 2 -9.90 -7.36 -30.32
C THR A 2 -10.75 -6.44 -31.19
N GLN A 3 -12.06 -6.71 -31.27
CA GLN A 3 -12.99 -5.83 -31.98
C GLN A 3 -13.23 -4.61 -31.08
N GLY A 4 -12.62 -3.47 -31.42
CA GLY A 4 -12.90 -2.20 -30.75
C GLY A 4 -14.29 -1.72 -31.15
N PHE A 5 -15.28 -1.90 -30.28
CA PHE A 5 -16.59 -1.28 -30.45
C PHE A 5 -16.51 0.20 -30.08
N SER A 6 -17.08 1.06 -30.92
CA SER A 6 -17.17 2.50 -30.69
C SER A 6 -18.40 2.85 -29.87
N ASN A 7 -18.28 3.68 -28.84
CA ASN A 7 -19.43 4.10 -28.03
C ASN A 7 -20.22 5.27 -28.59
N ASN A 8 -19.58 6.14 -29.37
CA ASN A 8 -20.17 7.41 -29.79
C ASN A 8 -20.08 7.69 -31.28
N SER A 9 -19.82 6.69 -32.12
CA SER A 9 -19.79 6.87 -33.57
C SER A 9 -21.17 7.18 -34.18
N PHE A 10 -22.27 7.03 -33.42
CA PHE A 10 -23.63 7.19 -33.95
C PHE A 10 -24.35 8.50 -33.56
N ASP A 11 -23.93 9.25 -32.53
CA ASP A 11 -24.75 10.38 -32.03
C ASP A 11 -24.17 11.79 -32.24
N ASN A 12 -22.93 11.94 -32.72
CA ASN A 12 -22.26 13.21 -33.10
C ASN A 12 -22.43 14.42 -32.13
N THR A 13 -22.89 14.19 -30.90
CA THR A 13 -23.24 15.20 -29.89
C THR A 13 -22.55 14.83 -28.58
N GLY A 14 -21.21 14.70 -28.65
CA GLY A 14 -20.36 14.27 -27.53
C GLY A 14 -20.84 14.83 -26.19
N HIS A 15 -21.42 13.97 -25.36
CA HIS A 15 -22.02 14.38 -24.11
C HIS A 15 -20.92 14.81 -23.15
N THR A 16 -20.91 16.10 -22.79
CA THR A 16 -19.94 16.60 -21.83
C THR A 16 -20.45 16.47 -20.40
N THR A 17 -19.54 16.22 -19.47
CA THR A 17 -19.82 16.32 -18.03
C THR A 17 -18.62 16.89 -17.27
N SER A 18 -18.88 17.36 -16.06
CA SER A 18 -17.89 17.86 -15.10
C SER A 18 -17.91 17.06 -13.79
N HIS A 19 -18.38 15.81 -13.84
CA HIS A 19 -18.51 14.95 -12.68
C HIS A 19 -18.14 13.51 -13.01
N ALA A 20 -17.54 12.84 -12.03
CA ALA A 20 -17.29 11.41 -12.07
C ALA A 20 -17.69 10.76 -10.75
N SER A 21 -18.09 9.49 -10.82
CA SER A 21 -18.38 8.62 -9.68
C SER A 21 -17.35 7.53 -9.57
N LYS A 22 -16.94 7.26 -8.34
CA LYS A 22 -16.03 6.18 -7.99
C LYS A 22 -16.73 4.83 -8.18
N VAL A 23 -16.00 3.88 -8.75
CA VAL A 23 -16.46 2.50 -8.98
C VAL A 23 -15.63 1.47 -8.22
N ASN A 24 -14.34 1.73 -7.99
CA ASN A 24 -13.46 0.87 -7.21
C ASN A 24 -12.71 1.67 -6.14
N GLU A 25 -12.31 0.99 -5.06
CA GLU A 25 -11.48 1.55 -3.99
C GLU A 25 -10.06 0.95 -4.04
N GLY A 26 -9.03 1.72 -3.70
CA GLY A 26 -7.65 1.24 -3.69
C GLY A 26 -6.65 2.39 -3.55
N ALA A 27 -5.36 2.13 -3.79
CA ALA A 27 -4.31 3.16 -3.67
C ALA A 27 -4.67 4.44 -4.46
N MET A 28 -5.25 4.28 -5.66
CA MET A 28 -5.72 5.39 -6.50
C MET A 28 -6.75 6.29 -5.83
N THR A 29 -7.57 5.78 -4.90
CA THR A 29 -8.67 6.50 -4.26
C THR A 29 -8.42 6.81 -2.78
N GLN A 30 -7.34 6.27 -2.20
CA GLN A 30 -7.10 6.29 -0.76
C GLN A 30 -5.78 6.96 -0.36
N TYR A 31 -4.77 7.03 -1.24
CA TYR A 31 -3.45 7.53 -0.87
C TYR A 31 -2.74 8.34 -1.96
N PRO A 32 -2.09 9.48 -1.62
CA PRO A 32 -2.02 10.09 -0.29
C PRO A 32 -3.29 10.84 0.12
N TYR A 33 -4.20 11.08 -0.83
CA TYR A 33 -5.47 11.76 -0.56
C TYR A 33 -6.63 10.78 -0.59
N TYR A 34 -7.54 10.91 0.37
CA TYR A 34 -8.83 10.26 0.30
C TYR A 34 -9.71 10.93 -0.76
N ILE A 35 -10.13 10.18 -1.76
CA ILE A 35 -10.98 10.66 -2.86
C ILE A 35 -12.43 10.22 -2.61
N SER A 36 -13.36 11.18 -2.62
CA SER A 36 -14.78 10.92 -2.38
C SER A 36 -15.45 10.06 -3.46
N SER A 37 -16.59 9.45 -3.13
CA SER A 37 -17.39 8.63 -4.05
C SER A 37 -17.92 9.37 -5.28
N SER A 38 -17.98 10.70 -5.22
CA SER A 38 -18.25 11.57 -6.35
C SER A 38 -17.23 12.70 -6.35
N ILE A 39 -16.70 13.03 -7.52
CA ILE A 39 -15.76 14.14 -7.71
C ILE A 39 -16.25 15.08 -8.80
N SER A 40 -15.84 16.34 -8.69
CA SER A 40 -15.93 17.35 -9.72
C SER A 40 -14.70 17.26 -10.61
N THR A 41 -14.92 17.30 -11.92
CA THR A 41 -13.87 17.25 -12.93
C THR A 41 -13.94 18.50 -13.80
N ALA A 42 -12.85 18.85 -14.47
CA ALA A 42 -12.91 19.71 -15.62
C ALA A 42 -13.93 19.15 -16.62
N THR A 43 -14.59 20.02 -17.37
CA THR A 43 -15.59 19.58 -18.35
C THR A 43 -14.92 18.68 -19.38
N THR A 44 -15.28 17.41 -19.40
CA THR A 44 -14.75 16.38 -20.31
C THR A 44 -15.87 15.82 -21.18
N HIS A 45 -15.54 15.05 -22.22
CA HIS A 45 -16.49 14.43 -23.14
C HIS A 45 -16.63 12.93 -22.90
N SER A 46 -17.64 12.35 -23.53
CA SER A 46 -17.88 10.90 -23.54
C SER A 46 -16.76 10.12 -24.24
N GLN A 47 -16.54 8.87 -23.85
CA GLN A 47 -15.46 8.06 -24.43
C GLN A 47 -15.80 7.61 -25.86
N TYR A 48 -14.78 7.55 -26.72
CA TYR A 48 -14.92 7.12 -28.11
C TYR A 48 -14.91 5.59 -28.26
N TYR A 49 -14.09 4.91 -27.46
CA TYR A 49 -13.85 3.48 -27.53
C TYR A 49 -14.33 2.77 -26.27
N GLN A 50 -14.74 1.51 -26.43
CA GLN A 50 -15.00 0.60 -25.32
C GLN A 50 -13.71 0.04 -24.73
N LEU A 51 -13.68 -0.16 -23.41
CA LEU A 51 -12.62 -0.96 -22.79
C LEU A 51 -12.89 -2.46 -23.03
N ALA A 52 -11.84 -3.18 -23.42
CA ALA A 52 -11.85 -4.64 -23.46
C ALA A 52 -11.72 -5.18 -22.04
N MET A 53 -12.84 -5.21 -21.29
CA MET A 53 -12.92 -5.69 -19.91
C MET A 53 -12.64 -7.20 -19.74
N GLU A 54 -12.27 -7.85 -20.82
CA GLU A 54 -11.92 -9.26 -20.93
C GLU A 54 -10.43 -9.45 -21.28
N GLU A 55 -9.66 -8.36 -21.32
CA GLU A 55 -8.23 -8.38 -21.58
C GLU A 55 -7.51 -9.07 -20.43
N ASP A 56 -6.82 -10.15 -20.76
CA ASP A 56 -5.97 -10.95 -19.86
C ASP A 56 -4.68 -11.27 -20.63
N SER A 57 -3.76 -10.31 -20.63
CA SER A 57 -2.50 -10.38 -21.40
C SER A 57 -1.51 -11.35 -20.75
N ASN A 58 -1.58 -11.49 -19.42
CA ASN A 58 -0.69 -12.33 -18.63
C ASN A 58 -1.20 -13.78 -18.48
N HIS A 59 -2.43 -14.06 -18.92
CA HIS A 59 -3.11 -15.35 -18.91
C HIS A 59 -3.29 -15.93 -17.49
N ASP A 60 -3.48 -15.08 -16.49
CA ASP A 60 -3.72 -15.49 -15.09
C ASP A 60 -5.21 -15.80 -14.80
N GLY A 61 -6.08 -15.60 -15.80
CA GLY A 61 -7.52 -15.83 -15.69
C GLY A 61 -8.29 -14.65 -15.08
N THR A 62 -7.62 -13.51 -14.85
CA THR A 62 -8.22 -12.28 -14.34
C THR A 62 -8.09 -11.15 -15.37
N ASN A 63 -8.96 -10.14 -15.27
CA ASN A 63 -8.93 -8.99 -16.17
C ASN A 63 -7.82 -8.01 -15.74
N ASP A 64 -6.96 -7.62 -16.68
CA ASP A 64 -5.87 -6.66 -16.47
C ASP A 64 -6.35 -5.21 -16.27
N ILE A 65 -7.61 -4.90 -16.58
CA ILE A 65 -8.20 -3.56 -16.57
C ILE A 65 -9.03 -3.32 -15.32
N VAL A 66 -8.65 -2.29 -14.56
CA VAL A 66 -9.40 -1.79 -13.40
C VAL A 66 -9.87 -0.37 -13.67
N VAL A 67 -11.19 -0.16 -13.66
CA VAL A 67 -11.79 1.18 -13.78
C VAL A 67 -12.02 1.75 -12.38
N TRP A 68 -11.51 2.95 -12.12
CA TRP A 68 -11.57 3.59 -10.80
C TRP A 68 -12.70 4.62 -10.71
N PHE A 69 -12.95 5.35 -11.81
CA PHE A 69 -14.01 6.33 -11.90
C PHE A 69 -14.72 6.24 -13.26
N CYS A 70 -16.03 6.44 -13.24
CA CYS A 70 -16.87 6.61 -14.42
C CYS A 70 -17.43 8.04 -14.49
N LEU A 71 -17.56 8.58 -15.69
CA LEU A 71 -18.29 9.80 -15.98
C LEU A 71 -19.73 9.70 -15.49
N LYS A 72 -20.21 10.77 -14.87
CA LYS A 72 -21.54 10.89 -14.27
C LYS A 72 -22.19 12.18 -14.75
N ASN A 73 -23.52 12.22 -14.91
CA ASN A 73 -24.26 13.50 -15.04
C ASN A 73 -25.17 13.75 -13.85
N GLY A 74 -25.47 15.02 -13.60
CA GLY A 74 -26.57 15.47 -12.73
C GLY A 74 -27.88 15.76 -13.48
N LYS A 75 -27.96 15.52 -14.80
CA LYS A 75 -29.14 15.70 -15.66
C LYS A 75 -29.35 14.46 -16.54
N GLU A 76 -30.58 14.22 -17.01
CA GLU A 76 -30.92 13.05 -17.85
C GLU A 76 -30.10 12.97 -19.15
N ASN A 77 -29.15 12.04 -19.21
CA ASN A 77 -28.44 11.65 -20.42
C ASN A 77 -27.91 10.20 -20.32
N ALA A 78 -27.04 9.78 -21.25
CA ALA A 78 -26.41 8.46 -21.26
C ALA A 78 -25.78 8.05 -19.91
N TYR A 79 -25.21 8.98 -19.14
CA TYR A 79 -24.63 8.71 -17.82
C TYR A 79 -25.68 8.49 -16.72
N THR A 80 -26.91 8.96 -16.92
CA THR A 80 -28.06 8.69 -16.03
C THR A 80 -28.72 7.36 -16.38
N TYR A 81 -28.80 7.00 -17.66
CA TYR A 81 -29.41 5.75 -18.11
C TYR A 81 -28.50 4.54 -17.93
N SER A 82 -27.17 4.72 -18.01
CA SER A 82 -26.15 3.70 -17.74
C SER A 82 -25.11 4.22 -16.74
N PRO A 83 -25.51 4.42 -15.46
CA PRO A 83 -24.60 4.91 -14.44
C PRO A 83 -23.51 3.88 -14.15
N ASN A 84 -22.27 4.33 -13.94
CA ASN A 84 -21.12 3.46 -13.64
C ASN A 84 -20.87 2.36 -14.70
N ASP A 85 -21.21 2.63 -15.96
CA ASP A 85 -20.85 1.75 -17.08
C ASP A 85 -19.34 1.77 -17.30
N VAL A 86 -18.63 0.82 -16.68
CA VAL A 86 -17.16 0.75 -16.70
C VAL A 86 -16.60 0.53 -18.11
N ARG A 87 -17.35 -0.14 -18.99
CA ARG A 87 -16.93 -0.38 -20.37
C ARG A 87 -17.05 0.89 -21.21
N ASN A 88 -18.08 1.71 -20.94
CA ASN A 88 -18.46 2.79 -21.84
C ASN A 88 -18.26 4.22 -21.34
N ASN A 89 -18.37 4.41 -20.04
CA ASN A 89 -18.37 5.70 -19.38
C ASN A 89 -17.14 5.86 -18.48
N TYR A 90 -16.05 5.13 -18.70
CA TYR A 90 -14.83 5.28 -17.89
C TYR A 90 -14.26 6.70 -17.95
N TYR A 91 -13.72 7.14 -16.84
CA TYR A 91 -13.01 8.42 -16.69
C TYR A 91 -11.56 8.22 -16.25
N PHE A 92 -11.32 7.23 -15.40
CA PHE A 92 -10.01 6.93 -14.83
C PHE A 92 -9.87 5.41 -14.70
N TYR A 93 -8.86 4.82 -15.33
CA TYR A 93 -8.63 3.37 -15.31
C TYR A 93 -7.15 3.03 -15.37
N SER A 94 -6.80 1.80 -14.99
CA SER A 94 -5.45 1.24 -15.12
C SER A 94 -5.49 -0.07 -15.92
N LYS A 95 -4.43 -0.34 -16.67
CA LYS A 95 -4.13 -1.65 -17.26
C LYS A 95 -2.76 -2.09 -16.74
N GLY A 96 -2.72 -3.07 -15.84
CA GLY A 96 -1.50 -3.42 -15.11
C GLY A 96 -0.88 -2.18 -14.42
N ASN A 97 0.38 -1.88 -14.73
CA ASN A 97 1.11 -0.72 -14.20
C ASN A 97 0.91 0.58 -14.98
N VAL A 98 0.10 0.59 -16.04
CA VAL A 98 -0.17 1.78 -16.85
C VAL A 98 -1.48 2.41 -16.43
N ILE A 99 -1.45 3.70 -16.10
CA ILE A 99 -2.61 4.46 -15.66
C ILE A 99 -3.06 5.41 -16.77
N TYR A 100 -4.35 5.36 -17.09
CA TYR A 100 -5.00 6.21 -18.07
C TYR A 100 -5.93 7.18 -17.37
N THR A 101 -5.66 8.47 -17.54
CA THR A 101 -6.40 9.54 -16.86
C THR A 101 -7.18 10.36 -17.87
N GLY A 102 -8.45 10.64 -17.57
CA GLY A 102 -9.26 11.65 -18.28
C GLY A 102 -9.07 13.08 -17.75
N VAL A 103 -8.06 13.31 -16.91
CA VAL A 103 -7.81 14.58 -16.21
C VAL A 103 -7.41 15.68 -17.20
N GLY A 104 -7.99 16.88 -17.05
CA GLY A 104 -7.52 18.07 -17.76
C GLY A 104 -7.93 18.20 -19.23
N HIS A 105 -8.97 17.49 -19.66
CA HIS A 105 -9.45 17.51 -21.06
C HIS A 105 -9.92 18.91 -21.55
N LYS A 106 -10.29 19.81 -20.64
CA LYS A 106 -10.50 21.25 -20.90
C LYS A 106 -9.77 22.08 -19.84
N THR A 107 -9.62 23.38 -20.09
CA THR A 107 -9.05 24.32 -19.12
C THR A 107 -9.78 24.26 -17.77
N GLY A 108 -9.03 24.33 -16.67
CA GLY A 108 -9.59 24.41 -15.32
C GLY A 108 -9.64 23.06 -14.59
N ILE A 109 -8.48 22.40 -14.45
CA ILE A 109 -8.32 21.21 -13.60
C ILE A 109 -8.82 21.51 -12.17
N THR A 110 -9.67 20.65 -11.62
CA THR A 110 -10.19 20.83 -10.28
C THR A 110 -9.17 20.37 -9.22
N GLN A 111 -9.34 20.82 -7.97
CA GLN A 111 -8.53 20.31 -6.87
C GLN A 111 -8.67 18.79 -6.68
N GLN A 112 -9.87 18.26 -6.87
CA GLN A 112 -10.14 16.82 -6.75
C GLN A 112 -9.46 16.02 -7.87
N GLU A 113 -9.38 16.58 -9.09
CA GLU A 113 -8.59 16.00 -10.17
C GLU A 113 -7.08 16.05 -9.88
N GLN A 114 -6.57 17.12 -9.28
CA GLN A 114 -5.17 17.22 -8.88
C GLN A 114 -4.82 16.16 -7.81
N GLN A 115 -5.70 15.95 -6.84
CA GLN A 115 -5.53 14.93 -5.80
C GLN A 115 -5.57 13.52 -6.39
N LEU A 116 -6.54 13.23 -7.27
CA LEU A 116 -6.62 11.95 -7.98
C LEU A 116 -5.37 11.71 -8.83
N PHE A 117 -4.87 12.74 -9.52
CA PHE A 117 -3.63 12.65 -10.29
C PHE A 117 -2.41 12.39 -9.39
N ALA A 118 -2.31 13.05 -8.23
CA ALA A 118 -1.22 12.81 -7.28
C ALA A 118 -1.23 11.37 -6.73
N ASN A 119 -2.41 10.86 -6.37
CA ASN A 119 -2.59 9.45 -5.98
C ASN A 119 -2.11 8.51 -7.08
N ALA A 120 -2.46 8.80 -8.33
CA ALA A 120 -2.07 8.00 -9.48
C ALA A 120 -0.56 7.93 -9.70
N VAL A 121 0.12 9.07 -9.62
CA VAL A 121 1.59 9.14 -9.77
C VAL A 121 2.27 8.31 -8.68
N ILE A 122 1.80 8.43 -7.44
CA ILE A 122 2.36 7.67 -6.32
C ILE A 122 2.07 6.18 -6.44
N ALA A 123 0.84 5.82 -6.83
CA ALA A 123 0.49 4.42 -7.08
C ALA A 123 1.35 3.83 -8.21
N ALA A 124 1.53 4.54 -9.35
CA ALA A 124 2.41 4.09 -10.42
C ALA A 124 3.86 3.91 -9.96
N ALA A 125 4.38 4.82 -9.13
CA ALA A 125 5.72 4.72 -8.57
C ALA A 125 5.87 3.51 -7.62
N ASN A 126 4.81 3.15 -6.89
CA ASN A 126 4.81 2.01 -5.98
C ASN A 126 4.52 0.66 -6.67
N VAL A 127 4.03 0.64 -7.92
CA VAL A 127 3.78 -0.61 -8.67
C VAL A 127 5.09 -1.31 -9.08
N THR A 128 6.25 -0.65 -9.00
CA THR A 128 7.49 -1.40 -8.82
C THR A 128 7.50 -1.92 -7.40
N ALA A 129 7.23 -3.21 -7.20
CA ALA A 129 7.25 -3.85 -5.89
C ALA A 129 8.50 -3.39 -5.12
N VAL A 130 8.29 -2.63 -4.05
CA VAL A 130 9.37 -2.14 -3.21
C VAL A 130 9.51 -3.13 -2.08
N ASP A 131 10.73 -3.64 -1.84
CA ASP A 131 10.97 -4.51 -0.69
C ASP A 131 10.58 -3.80 0.61
N PRO A 132 9.92 -4.48 1.57
CA PRO A 132 9.60 -3.87 2.85
C PRO A 132 10.88 -3.46 3.57
N GLU A 133 10.84 -2.32 4.24
CA GLU A 133 11.95 -1.76 4.99
C GLU A 133 11.74 -1.95 6.50
N ALA A 134 12.79 -2.36 7.20
CA ALA A 134 12.86 -2.41 8.65
C ALA A 134 14.01 -1.54 9.16
N THR A 135 13.71 -0.60 10.05
CA THR A 135 14.70 0.33 10.62
C THR A 135 14.64 0.32 12.14
N PHE A 136 15.78 0.29 12.82
CA PHE A 136 15.86 0.54 14.26
C PHE A 136 15.80 2.03 14.56
N LEU A 137 15.08 2.41 15.61
CA LEU A 137 14.90 3.79 16.06
C LEU A 137 15.46 3.99 17.47
N ASP A 138 15.94 5.20 17.75
CA ASP A 138 16.49 5.60 19.05
C ASP A 138 15.43 5.77 20.14
N ASP A 139 14.17 6.03 19.76
CA ASP A 139 13.03 6.16 20.68
C ASP A 139 11.77 5.44 20.15
N PHE A 140 10.80 5.19 21.03
CA PHE A 140 9.49 4.64 20.69
C PHE A 140 8.57 5.72 20.10
N ASP A 141 9.02 6.35 19.01
CA ASP A 141 8.29 7.34 18.21
C ASP A 141 8.57 7.10 16.70
N PRO A 142 7.57 6.97 15.82
CA PRO A 142 7.75 6.74 14.39
C PRO A 142 8.61 7.77 13.64
N VAL A 143 8.72 8.99 14.17
CA VAL A 143 9.53 10.08 13.60
C VAL A 143 10.91 10.23 14.27
N ALA A 144 11.26 9.35 15.20
CA ALA A 144 12.56 9.33 15.85
C ALA A 144 13.70 9.02 14.87
N SER A 145 14.94 9.26 15.33
CA SER A 145 16.12 9.07 14.48
C SER A 145 16.45 7.60 14.33
N GLN A 146 17.12 7.24 13.24
CA GLN A 146 17.60 5.87 13.05
C GLN A 146 18.73 5.56 14.04
N GLU A 147 18.63 4.42 14.71
CA GLU A 147 19.68 3.87 15.56
C GLU A 147 20.47 2.81 14.76
N GLU A 148 21.72 3.12 14.40
CA GLU A 148 22.59 2.18 13.68
C GLU A 148 23.39 1.28 14.61
N TYR A 149 23.73 1.78 15.80
CA TYR A 149 24.55 1.09 16.77
C TYR A 149 24.10 1.44 18.18
N ARG A 150 24.13 0.43 19.06
CA ARG A 150 23.98 0.59 20.50
C ARG A 150 25.22 0.01 21.18
N TYR A 151 25.90 0.84 21.96
CA TYR A 151 27.09 0.40 22.69
C TYR A 151 26.72 -0.17 24.05
N TYR A 152 27.39 -1.27 24.40
CA TYR A 152 27.22 -1.95 25.68
C TYR A 152 28.56 -1.98 26.42
N MET A 153 28.53 -1.71 27.72
CA MET A 153 29.71 -1.86 28.58
C MET A 153 29.68 -3.25 29.24
N PRO A 154 30.67 -4.12 28.97
CA PRO A 154 30.69 -5.46 29.55
C PRO A 154 31.09 -5.49 31.03
N ASP A 155 31.63 -4.38 31.55
CA ASP A 155 32.11 -4.28 32.93
C ASP A 155 31.02 -3.73 33.86
N ARG A 156 30.42 -4.66 34.63
CA ARG A 156 29.34 -4.40 35.59
C ARG A 156 29.67 -3.30 36.60
N LEU A 157 30.94 -3.16 37.00
CA LEU A 157 31.35 -2.24 38.07
C LEU A 157 31.32 -0.76 37.62
N LYS A 158 31.53 -0.50 36.32
CA LYS A 158 31.51 0.87 35.77
C LYS A 158 30.11 1.31 35.33
N ALA A 159 29.27 0.38 34.90
CA ALA A 159 27.90 0.67 34.49
C ALA A 159 27.07 1.27 35.64
N SER A 160 27.25 0.77 36.88
CA SER A 160 26.56 1.31 38.06
C SER A 160 27.03 2.69 38.52
N GLU A 161 28.22 3.13 38.11
CA GLU A 161 28.76 4.47 38.45
C GLU A 161 28.32 5.56 37.45
N ALA A 162 28.03 5.17 36.21
CA ALA A 162 27.41 6.04 35.21
C ALA A 162 25.88 5.98 35.39
N GLY A 163 25.35 6.88 36.23
CA GLY A 163 24.00 6.86 36.82
C GLY A 163 22.76 6.83 35.92
N ASP A 164 22.86 6.43 34.64
CA ASP A 164 21.74 6.14 33.74
C ASP A 164 21.97 4.90 32.82
N THR A 165 23.12 4.23 32.90
CA THR A 165 23.41 3.05 32.06
C THR A 165 23.31 1.77 32.87
N SER A 166 22.15 1.12 32.88
CA SER A 166 22.04 -0.26 33.36
C SER A 166 22.96 -1.17 32.53
N ASN A 167 23.62 -2.13 33.18
CA ASN A 167 24.39 -3.16 32.49
C ASN A 167 23.45 -4.00 31.61
N ILE A 168 23.39 -3.69 30.32
CA ILE A 168 22.49 -4.27 29.32
C ILE A 168 22.65 -5.81 29.19
N LEU A 169 23.79 -6.37 29.64
CA LEU A 169 24.03 -7.82 29.59
C LEU A 169 23.27 -8.63 30.65
N ASP A 170 22.74 -8.01 31.70
CA ASP A 170 22.08 -8.70 32.83
C ASP A 170 20.55 -8.49 32.88
N GLY A 171 19.94 -7.87 31.85
CA GLY A 171 18.49 -7.57 31.84
C GLY A 171 17.82 -7.60 30.46
N ASP A 172 16.50 -7.44 30.46
CA ASP A 172 15.71 -7.37 29.23
C ASP A 172 16.00 -6.08 28.47
N ASN A 173 16.16 -6.20 27.16
CA ASN A 173 16.45 -5.08 26.27
C ASN A 173 15.27 -4.78 25.35
N THR A 174 14.96 -3.50 25.21
CA THR A 174 13.93 -3.01 24.30
C THR A 174 14.56 -2.33 23.10
N PHE A 175 14.12 -2.74 21.90
CA PHE A 175 14.48 -2.12 20.64
C PHE A 175 13.22 -1.57 19.97
N CYS A 176 13.33 -0.36 19.43
CA CYS A 176 12.26 0.26 18.68
C CYS A 176 12.50 -0.02 17.19
N ILE A 177 11.51 -0.59 16.52
CA ILE A 177 11.61 -0.94 15.10
C ILE A 177 10.45 -0.29 14.36
N ARG A 178 10.76 0.36 13.25
CA ARG A 178 9.78 0.84 12.27
C ARG A 178 9.80 -0.07 11.06
N ILE A 179 8.65 -0.61 10.72
CA ILE A 179 8.46 -1.38 9.48
C ILE A 179 7.64 -0.53 8.50
N ARG A 180 8.09 -0.46 7.25
CA ARG A 180 7.37 0.18 6.15
C ARG A 180 7.25 -0.77 4.98
N ASP A 181 6.03 -1.04 4.56
CA ASP A 181 5.77 -1.72 3.30
C ASP A 181 4.93 -0.77 2.43
N TYR A 182 5.53 -0.30 1.33
CA TYR A 182 4.90 0.64 0.42
C TYR A 182 3.85 -0.03 -0.49
N ASN A 183 3.80 -1.36 -0.51
CA ASN A 183 2.83 -2.15 -1.26
C ASN A 183 1.56 -2.43 -0.42
N MET A 184 1.59 -2.25 0.90
CA MET A 184 0.41 -2.42 1.75
C MET A 184 -0.55 -1.24 1.61
N VAL A 185 -1.72 -1.49 0.99
CA VAL A 185 -2.83 -0.53 0.92
C VAL A 185 -3.80 -0.80 2.07
N ALA A 186 -4.20 0.24 2.80
CA ALA A 186 -5.12 0.12 3.93
C ALA A 186 -6.45 -0.58 3.55
N SER A 187 -6.84 -1.55 4.38
CA SER A 187 -7.87 -2.58 4.22
C SER A 187 -9.33 -2.12 4.14
N ASN A 188 -9.62 -0.88 3.72
CA ASN A 188 -11.00 -0.43 3.50
C ASN A 188 -11.65 -1.00 2.23
N LEU A 189 -10.99 -1.93 1.53
CA LEU A 189 -11.49 -2.60 0.35
C LEU A 189 -12.00 -3.99 0.74
N SER A 190 -13.31 -4.21 0.53
CA SER A 190 -14.10 -5.39 0.90
C SER A 190 -13.32 -6.71 1.04
N ASN A 191 -13.16 -7.13 2.29
CA ASN A 191 -12.66 -8.44 2.72
C ASN A 191 -13.37 -9.59 1.98
N THR A 192 -12.70 -10.18 0.99
CA THR A 192 -12.97 -11.56 0.54
C THR A 192 -11.69 -12.39 0.41
N ASP A 193 -10.53 -11.74 0.20
CA ASP A 193 -9.22 -12.40 0.26
C ASP A 193 -8.51 -12.09 1.58
N SER A 194 -8.70 -12.99 2.55
CA SER A 194 -8.12 -12.92 3.91
C SER A 194 -6.58 -13.00 3.96
N ASN A 195 -5.90 -13.15 2.83
CA ASN A 195 -4.45 -13.30 2.73
C ASN A 195 -3.72 -12.11 2.05
N ALA A 196 -4.45 -11.11 1.53
CA ALA A 196 -3.84 -10.06 0.71
C ALA A 196 -3.13 -8.94 1.50
N ASN A 197 -3.33 -8.86 2.84
CA ASN A 197 -2.84 -7.77 3.68
C ASN A 197 -2.05 -8.23 4.91
N SER A 198 -1.36 -9.37 4.84
CA SER A 198 -0.60 -9.90 5.98
C SER A 198 0.89 -9.62 5.85
N LEU A 199 1.42 -8.82 6.76
CA LEU A 199 2.87 -8.65 6.93
C LEU A 199 3.34 -9.55 8.06
N THR A 200 4.39 -10.33 7.80
CA THR A 200 4.99 -11.21 8.82
C THR A 200 6.39 -10.74 9.16
N MET A 201 6.74 -10.82 10.44
CA MET A 201 8.07 -10.50 10.91
C MET A 201 8.65 -11.66 11.72
N GLU A 202 9.93 -11.95 11.48
CA GLU A 202 10.76 -12.87 12.25
C GLU A 202 12.04 -12.14 12.66
N LEU A 203 12.55 -12.43 13.84
CA LEU A 203 13.76 -11.80 14.37
C LEU A 203 14.86 -12.85 14.49
N TYR A 204 16.05 -12.48 14.04
CA TYR A 204 17.23 -13.31 14.01
C TYR A 204 18.41 -12.56 14.61
N ILE A 205 19.35 -13.30 15.20
CA ILE A 205 20.66 -12.81 15.60
C ILE A 205 21.73 -13.65 14.92
N GLU A 206 22.85 -13.04 14.53
CA GLU A 206 24.00 -13.76 14.00
C GLU A 206 24.58 -14.70 15.06
N ASP A 207 24.89 -15.94 14.66
CA ASP A 207 25.40 -17.00 15.53
C ASP A 207 26.32 -17.93 14.74
N ASP A 208 27.61 -17.58 14.68
CA ASP A 208 28.62 -18.36 13.95
C ASP A 208 28.79 -19.80 14.43
N LYS A 209 28.46 -20.07 15.70
CA LYS A 209 28.73 -21.34 16.36
C LYS A 209 27.60 -22.34 16.14
N ASN A 210 26.36 -21.91 16.35
CA ASN A 210 25.19 -22.80 16.35
C ASN A 210 24.09 -22.36 15.37
N GLY A 211 24.28 -21.23 14.70
CA GLY A 211 23.31 -20.67 13.76
C GLY A 211 23.11 -21.56 12.54
N LYS A 212 21.91 -21.45 11.96
CA LYS A 212 21.58 -22.06 10.67
C LYS A 212 21.94 -21.08 9.56
N GLU A 213 22.49 -21.59 8.47
CA GLU A 213 22.77 -20.76 7.29
C GLU A 213 21.46 -20.23 6.70
N MET A 214 21.44 -18.93 6.44
CA MET A 214 20.37 -18.19 5.77
C MET A 214 20.99 -17.28 4.71
N ASN A 215 20.34 -17.16 3.55
CA ASN A 215 20.74 -16.17 2.55
C ASN A 215 19.98 -14.87 2.84
N ILE A 216 20.71 -13.80 3.15
CA ILE A 216 20.18 -12.47 3.42
C ILE A 216 20.85 -11.52 2.43
N ASN A 217 20.07 -10.90 1.55
CA ASN A 217 20.57 -9.96 0.52
C ASN A 217 21.73 -10.50 -0.34
N GLY A 218 21.73 -11.80 -0.64
CA GLY A 218 22.77 -12.46 -1.44
C GLY A 218 23.96 -12.95 -0.62
N GLU A 219 24.03 -12.67 0.68
CA GLU A 219 25.09 -13.13 1.57
C GLU A 219 24.63 -14.32 2.42
N SER A 220 25.50 -15.30 2.61
CA SER A 220 25.23 -16.43 3.50
C SER A 220 25.68 -16.07 4.91
N VAL A 221 24.71 -15.97 5.83
CA VAL A 221 24.94 -15.62 7.23
C VAL A 221 24.40 -16.74 8.11
N LYS A 222 25.13 -17.09 9.17
CA LYS A 222 24.64 -18.05 10.17
C LYS A 222 23.83 -17.31 11.23
N VAL A 223 22.57 -17.68 11.36
CA VAL A 223 21.63 -16.99 12.24
C VAL A 223 20.87 -17.95 13.16
N SER A 224 20.56 -17.47 14.35
CA SER A 224 19.69 -18.10 15.32
C SER A 224 18.41 -17.29 15.45
N LYS A 225 17.25 -17.93 15.23
CA LYS A 225 15.93 -17.28 15.41
C LYS A 225 15.73 -16.92 16.88
N ILE A 226 15.37 -15.66 17.15
CA ILE A 226 15.08 -15.14 18.49
C ILE A 226 13.60 -14.76 18.67
N SER A 227 12.82 -14.65 17.59
CA SER A 227 11.36 -14.53 17.65
C SER A 227 10.72 -15.86 18.06
N VAL A 228 10.86 -16.22 19.34
CA VAL A 228 10.33 -17.45 19.94
C VAL A 228 9.89 -17.16 21.36
N SER A 229 8.93 -17.94 21.87
CA SER A 229 8.42 -17.80 23.25
C SER A 229 9.56 -17.81 24.29
N GLY A 230 9.54 -16.86 25.22
CA GLY A 230 10.55 -16.69 26.26
C GLY A 230 11.83 -15.97 25.82
N LYS A 231 11.89 -15.45 24.58
CA LYS A 231 12.96 -14.56 24.09
C LYS A 231 12.34 -13.25 23.58
N ALA A 232 12.36 -13.00 22.28
CA ALA A 232 11.66 -11.86 21.68
C ALA A 232 10.27 -12.32 21.23
N ASP A 233 9.31 -12.41 22.16
CA ASP A 233 7.98 -12.95 21.89
C ASP A 233 6.84 -11.94 21.95
N ILE A 234 7.15 -10.67 22.27
CA ILE A 234 6.18 -9.60 22.41
C ILE A 234 6.62 -8.38 21.60
N LEU A 235 5.68 -7.81 20.84
CA LEU A 235 5.78 -6.48 20.25
C LEU A 235 4.68 -5.59 20.79
N LYS A 236 4.97 -4.29 20.89
CA LYS A 236 3.98 -3.26 21.22
C LYS A 236 3.86 -2.30 20.04
N LYS A 237 2.64 -2.14 19.52
CA LYS A 237 2.34 -1.17 18.47
C LYS A 237 2.35 0.24 19.03
N TYR A 238 2.92 1.17 18.26
CA TYR A 238 2.94 2.59 18.63
C TYR A 238 1.54 3.23 18.49
N SER A 239 0.80 2.92 17.42
CA SER A 239 -0.45 3.59 17.04
C SER A 239 -1.57 3.48 18.07
N ASP A 240 -1.76 2.29 18.62
CA ASP A 240 -2.89 1.92 19.48
C ASP A 240 -2.43 1.26 20.79
N GLY A 241 -1.12 1.08 20.99
CA GLY A 241 -0.58 0.36 22.14
C GLY A 241 -0.85 -1.14 22.13
N GLN A 242 -1.40 -1.71 21.05
CA GLN A 242 -1.75 -3.12 20.97
C GLN A 242 -0.49 -3.99 21.11
N THR A 243 -0.61 -5.03 21.94
CA THR A 243 0.42 -6.05 22.09
C THR A 243 0.22 -7.17 21.06
N ILE A 244 1.27 -7.52 20.33
CA ILE A 244 1.30 -8.66 19.41
C ILE A 244 2.23 -9.72 19.99
N THR A 245 1.76 -10.96 20.08
CA THR A 245 2.55 -12.09 20.56
C THR A 245 2.98 -12.97 19.40
N VAL A 246 4.17 -13.53 19.47
CA VAL A 246 4.70 -14.45 18.47
C VAL A 246 3.86 -15.73 18.40
N ASN A 247 3.64 -16.25 17.19
CA ASN A 247 2.95 -17.53 17.01
C ASN A 247 3.88 -18.73 17.25
N GLN A 248 3.31 -19.95 17.16
CA GLN A 248 4.05 -21.21 17.37
C GLN A 248 5.18 -21.44 16.34
N GLU A 249 5.16 -20.78 15.18
CA GLU A 249 6.21 -20.86 14.14
C GLU A 249 7.34 -19.84 14.37
N GLY A 250 7.20 -18.95 15.35
CA GLY A 250 8.15 -17.88 15.59
C GLY A 250 7.94 -16.65 14.71
N LYS A 251 6.72 -16.43 14.21
CA LYS A 251 6.34 -15.28 13.37
C LYS A 251 5.39 -14.34 14.11
N PHE A 252 5.65 -13.05 13.99
CA PHE A 252 4.69 -12.01 14.33
C PHE A 252 3.79 -11.74 13.13
N GLN A 253 2.47 -11.73 13.36
CA GLN A 253 1.47 -11.36 12.37
C GLN A 253 1.12 -9.89 12.56
N LEU A 254 1.62 -9.04 11.67
CA LEU A 254 1.40 -7.60 11.70
C LEU A 254 0.15 -7.29 10.88
N THR A 255 -0.98 -7.15 11.56
CA THR A 255 -2.23 -6.70 10.93
C THR A 255 -2.26 -5.18 10.89
N THR A 256 -2.60 -4.61 9.73
CA THR A 256 -3.08 -3.22 9.66
C THR A 256 -4.42 -3.18 10.38
N GLY A 257 -4.59 -2.24 11.32
CA GLY A 257 -5.83 -2.10 12.08
C GLY A 257 -7.05 -1.93 11.17
N GLU A 258 -8.22 -2.36 11.69
CA GLU A 258 -9.54 -2.12 11.08
C GLU A 258 -9.81 -0.63 10.83
#